data_AF-A0A7C1WGV1-F1
#
_entry.id   AF-A0A7C1WGV1-F1
#
_cell.length_a   1.000
_cell.length_b   1.000
_cell.length_c   1.000
_cell.angle_alpha   90.00
_cell.angle_beta   90.00
_cell.angle_gamma   90.00
#
_symmetry.space_group_name_H-M   'P 1'
#
loop_
_entity.id
_entity.type
_entity.pdbx_description
1 polymer ?
#
loop_
_entity_poly.entity_id
_entity_poly.type
_entity_poly.pdbx_seq_one_letter_code
_entity_poly.pdbx_strand_id
1 'polypeptide(L)'
;TDRNATHSYADDGIYNVALTVTDNSGLSNSTYKSINVSNTPPVAVDDKISTLTDTPVEINVTANDYDRDGIIANISIIENTSHGNLSINPNGLVVYSPEHGFTGEDQFIYIAIDDDNASSNQATVLIEVGSPIKPPRCSFSYTPQNPTTEDVIQFHDTSTDDKGIVSWHWDFGDGNISEDKDPPHRYKTAGTYTVTLRVEDSDGLNDTASKNIIVRERDHPVYVEIEYPQNNSVINGTIEIRGKASSDKPIQKVEIKFDSGSWITIAGSEEWSYLWDTTKVSNGLHTIYVRGYNGYSYSDIESVQVTVNNVIIKENQPPVVEISYPPPGLQVSGVVHIIGTAYDSDGEMQKVEIKIDNNSWITVNGRKTWEYSWNTSDISEGIHHIYARSYDGVDYSSIVNIQITVSNTLPLESEESQKTSFTLPIFIIIVILIGAITVIPIIYIIKV
;
A
#
# COMPACT_ATOMS: atom_id res chain seq x y z
N THR A 1 14.68 -29.69 102.12
CA THR A 1 15.29 -30.02 103.44
C THR A 1 16.79 -29.78 103.37
N ASP A 2 17.18 -28.68 102.74
CA ASP A 2 18.58 -28.42 102.40
C ASP A 2 19.20 -27.50 103.43
N ARG A 3 20.47 -27.74 103.75
CA ARG A 3 21.23 -26.89 104.69
C ARG A 3 21.34 -25.45 104.17
N ASN A 4 21.37 -25.29 102.84
CA ASN A 4 21.26 -24.02 102.13
C ASN A 4 20.14 -24.18 101.10
N ALA A 5 19.15 -23.29 101.09
CA ALA A 5 18.06 -23.31 100.13
C ALA A 5 18.04 -22.01 99.33
N THR A 6 17.68 -22.12 98.06
CA THR A 6 17.37 -20.99 97.18
C THR A 6 15.88 -21.03 96.86
N HIS A 7 15.24 -19.86 96.84
CA HIS A 7 13.84 -19.71 96.48
C HIS A 7 13.66 -18.43 95.67
N SER A 8 12.83 -18.49 94.63
CA SER A 8 12.38 -17.32 93.88
C SER A 8 10.93 -17.06 94.26
N TYR A 9 10.62 -15.80 94.56
CA TYR A 9 9.26 -15.36 94.80
C TYR A 9 8.62 -15.01 93.46
N ALA A 10 7.36 -15.40 93.30
CA ALA A 10 6.60 -15.17 92.07
C ALA A 10 5.87 -13.83 92.07
N ASP A 11 5.83 -13.15 93.21
CA ASP A 11 5.04 -11.95 93.46
C ASP A 11 5.78 -11.08 94.48
N ASP A 12 5.50 -9.78 94.50
CA ASP A 12 6.12 -8.85 95.41
C ASP A 12 5.56 -8.97 96.85
N GLY A 13 6.10 -8.17 97.76
CA GLY A 13 5.62 -8.11 99.14
C GLY A 13 6.54 -8.72 100.18
N ILE A 14 6.00 -8.83 101.40
CA ILE A 14 6.78 -9.18 102.60
C ILE A 14 6.62 -10.66 102.91
N TYR A 15 7.70 -11.41 102.73
CA TYR A 15 7.75 -12.84 103.00
C TYR A 15 8.52 -13.12 104.28
N ASN A 16 7.94 -13.96 105.14
CA ASN A 16 8.63 -14.44 106.33
C ASN A 16 9.22 -15.82 106.06
N VAL A 17 10.55 -15.88 105.90
CA VAL A 17 11.26 -17.15 105.71
C VAL A 17 11.50 -17.78 107.08
N ALA A 18 10.96 -18.98 107.28
CA ALA A 18 11.17 -19.77 108.48
C ALA A 18 12.27 -20.81 108.28
N LEU A 19 13.32 -20.77 109.10
CA LEU A 19 14.28 -21.87 109.23
C LEU A 19 13.94 -22.66 110.49
N THR A 20 13.56 -23.92 110.32
CA THR A 20 13.34 -24.86 111.43
C THR A 20 14.46 -25.90 111.44
N VAL A 21 15.14 -26.03 112.57
CA VAL A 21 16.19 -27.05 112.78
C VAL A 21 15.69 -28.04 113.81
N THR A 22 15.77 -29.34 113.49
CA THR A 22 15.39 -30.44 114.37
C THR A 22 16.60 -31.28 114.70
N ASP A 23 16.82 -31.57 115.97
CA ASP A 23 17.91 -32.46 116.40
C ASP A 23 17.55 -33.95 116.22
N ASN A 24 18.50 -34.84 116.52
CA ASN A 24 18.31 -36.29 116.43
C ASN A 24 17.35 -36.87 117.49
N SER A 25 16.96 -36.06 118.49
CA SER A 25 15.95 -36.42 119.50
C SER A 25 14.55 -35.97 119.09
N GLY A 26 14.40 -35.31 117.94
CA GLY A 26 13.13 -34.83 117.40
C GLY A 26 12.69 -33.48 117.95
N LEU A 27 13.54 -32.76 118.69
CA LEU A 27 13.23 -31.42 119.18
C LEU A 27 13.57 -30.37 118.13
N SER A 28 12.66 -29.42 117.89
CA SER A 28 12.82 -28.38 116.88
C SER A 28 12.89 -26.98 117.47
N ASN A 29 13.65 -26.10 116.84
CA ASN A 29 13.58 -24.65 117.06
C ASN A 29 13.52 -23.92 115.72
N SER A 30 12.85 -22.78 115.68
CA SER A 30 12.64 -22.00 114.46
C SER A 30 13.07 -20.54 114.63
N THR A 31 13.61 -19.96 113.56
CA THR A 31 13.83 -18.51 113.45
C THR A 31 13.19 -18.00 112.16
N TYR A 32 12.83 -16.72 112.15
CA TYR A 32 12.22 -16.07 110.99
C TYR A 32 13.08 -14.91 110.50
N LYS A 33 13.07 -14.67 109.19
CA LYS A 33 13.61 -13.45 108.59
C LYS A 33 12.62 -12.91 107.58
N SER A 34 12.28 -11.63 107.71
CA SER A 34 11.46 -10.93 106.73
C SER A 34 12.31 -10.53 105.53
N ILE A 35 11.82 -10.85 104.34
CA ILE A 35 12.37 -10.42 103.06
C ILE A 35 11.30 -9.55 102.40
N ASN A 36 11.69 -8.35 101.96
CA ASN A 36 10.85 -7.50 101.13
C ASN A 36 11.23 -7.74 99.67
N VAL A 37 10.31 -8.31 98.91
CA VAL A 37 10.41 -8.40 97.45
C VAL A 37 9.67 -7.18 96.90
N SER A 38 10.26 -6.49 95.92
CA SER A 38 9.69 -5.28 95.35
C SER A 38 9.36 -5.54 93.88
N ASN A 39 8.19 -5.08 93.44
CA ASN A 39 7.81 -5.11 92.04
C ASN A 39 8.76 -4.27 91.16
N THR A 40 9.06 -4.76 89.96
CA THR A 40 9.77 -4.04 88.91
C THR A 40 8.77 -3.54 87.86
N PRO A 41 8.66 -2.23 87.61
CA PRO A 41 7.72 -1.73 86.61
C PRO A 41 7.98 -2.31 85.21
N PRO A 42 6.94 -2.43 84.37
CA PRO A 42 7.07 -2.94 83.01
C PRO A 42 7.93 -2.02 82.15
N VAL A 43 8.42 -2.55 81.03
CA VAL A 43 9.17 -1.79 80.02
C VAL A 43 8.36 -1.76 78.73
N ALA A 44 7.96 -0.55 78.34
CA ALA A 44 7.23 -0.32 77.09
C ALA A 44 8.20 0.00 75.95
N VAL A 45 7.92 -0.49 74.75
CA VAL A 45 8.78 -0.37 73.57
C VAL A 45 8.02 0.34 72.45
N ASP A 46 8.70 1.24 71.75
CA ASP A 46 8.09 1.98 70.64
C ASP A 46 7.55 1.04 69.54
N ASP A 47 6.41 1.42 68.97
CA ASP A 47 5.70 0.69 67.93
C ASP A 47 5.66 1.46 66.62
N LYS A 48 5.48 0.71 65.53
CA LYS A 48 5.22 1.29 64.21
C LYS A 48 4.15 0.51 63.47
N ILE A 49 3.19 1.22 62.89
CA ILE A 49 2.11 0.66 62.07
C ILE A 49 1.81 1.56 60.87
N SER A 50 1.19 0.99 59.84
CA SER A 50 0.70 1.75 58.69
C SER A 50 -0.77 1.42 58.42
N THR A 51 -1.51 2.40 57.92
CA THR A 51 -2.87 2.22 57.39
C THR A 51 -3.08 3.11 56.16
N LEU A 52 -4.20 2.95 55.45
CA LEU A 52 -4.61 3.89 54.39
C LEU A 52 -5.52 4.98 54.98
N THR A 53 -5.62 6.11 54.27
CA THR A 53 -6.59 7.15 54.60
C THR A 53 -7.99 6.55 54.76
N ASP A 54 -8.78 7.11 55.67
CA ASP A 54 -10.14 6.67 56.00
C ASP A 54 -10.28 5.19 56.42
N THR A 55 -9.18 4.49 56.70
CA THR A 55 -9.16 3.06 57.07
C THR A 55 -8.68 2.90 58.51
N PRO A 56 -9.58 2.53 59.45
CA PRO A 56 -9.19 2.22 60.81
C PRO A 56 -8.26 1.01 60.91
N VAL A 57 -7.39 0.99 61.91
CA VAL A 57 -6.45 -0.11 62.18
C VAL A 57 -6.45 -0.47 63.66
N GLU A 58 -6.37 -1.77 63.96
CA GLU A 58 -6.18 -2.30 65.31
C GLU A 58 -4.69 -2.49 65.59
N ILE A 59 -4.24 -2.04 66.75
CA ILE A 59 -2.85 -1.97 67.18
C ILE A 59 -2.72 -2.71 68.51
N ASN A 60 -1.85 -3.73 68.53
CA ASN A 60 -1.44 -4.39 69.75
C ASN A 60 -0.15 -3.75 70.27
N VAL A 61 -0.29 -2.66 71.04
CA VAL A 61 0.86 -1.91 71.55
C VAL A 61 1.70 -2.71 72.55
N THR A 62 1.12 -3.69 73.25
CA THR A 62 1.86 -4.50 74.24
C THR A 62 2.56 -5.71 73.63
N ALA A 63 2.58 -5.85 72.30
CA ALA A 63 3.11 -7.04 71.63
C ALA A 63 4.63 -7.22 71.81
N ASN A 64 5.35 -6.12 71.95
CA ASN A 64 6.81 -6.04 72.12
C ASN A 64 7.22 -5.55 73.52
N ASP A 65 6.25 -5.23 74.38
CA ASP A 65 6.47 -4.85 75.77
C ASP A 65 6.78 -6.06 76.64
N TYR A 66 7.42 -5.83 77.79
CA TYR A 66 7.63 -6.89 78.75
C TYR A 66 7.60 -6.42 80.20
N ASP A 67 7.18 -7.34 81.06
CA ASP A 67 7.31 -7.26 82.50
C ASP A 67 8.16 -8.46 82.96
N ARG A 68 9.11 -8.21 83.86
CA ARG A 68 10.12 -9.21 84.25
C ARG A 68 9.59 -10.15 85.33
N ASP A 69 8.75 -9.65 86.21
CA ASP A 69 8.27 -10.28 87.43
C ASP A 69 6.74 -10.37 87.49
N GLY A 70 6.02 -9.67 86.61
CA GLY A 70 4.56 -9.75 86.51
C GLY A 70 4.02 -9.91 85.08
N ILE A 71 2.79 -9.43 84.88
CA ILE A 71 2.13 -9.34 83.58
C ILE A 71 1.67 -7.91 83.32
N ILE A 72 1.69 -7.49 82.05
CA ILE A 72 1.07 -6.23 81.65
C ILE A 72 -0.45 -6.39 81.71
N ALA A 73 -1.09 -5.69 82.64
CA ALA A 73 -2.52 -5.78 82.90
C ALA A 73 -3.34 -4.79 82.06
N ASN A 74 -2.83 -3.59 81.81
CA ASN A 74 -3.52 -2.57 81.01
C ASN A 74 -2.55 -1.55 80.41
N ILE A 75 -3.07 -0.64 79.59
CA ILE A 75 -2.34 0.53 79.07
C ILE A 75 -3.05 1.84 79.45
N SER A 76 -2.31 2.95 79.39
CA SER A 76 -2.88 4.29 79.44
C SER A 76 -2.29 5.16 78.33
N ILE A 77 -3.16 5.82 77.56
CA ILE A 77 -2.77 6.82 76.56
C ILE A 77 -2.45 8.13 77.30
N ILE A 78 -1.25 8.65 77.12
CA ILE A 78 -0.76 9.88 77.77
C ILE A 78 -0.84 11.07 76.82
N GLU A 79 -0.55 10.87 75.54
CA GLU A 79 -0.71 11.88 74.50
C GLU A 79 -1.50 11.26 73.35
N ASN A 80 -2.54 11.95 72.90
CA ASN A 80 -3.42 11.47 71.83
C ASN A 80 -2.88 11.87 70.45
N THR A 81 -3.44 11.26 69.40
CA THR A 81 -3.15 11.56 68.00
C THR A 81 -3.57 12.98 67.61
N SER A 82 -2.85 13.57 66.64
CA SER A 82 -3.17 14.91 66.12
C SER A 82 -4.15 14.88 64.95
N HIS A 83 -4.23 13.77 64.21
CA HIS A 83 -5.01 13.64 62.97
C HIS A 83 -5.84 12.35 62.94
N GLY A 84 -6.41 11.98 64.08
CA GLY A 84 -7.29 10.82 64.19
C GLY A 84 -7.87 10.69 65.59
N ASN A 85 -8.63 9.61 65.80
CA ASN A 85 -9.20 9.27 67.09
C ASN A 85 -8.76 7.87 67.52
N LEU A 86 -8.47 7.73 68.81
CA LEU A 86 -8.16 6.45 69.45
C LEU A 86 -9.38 5.94 70.23
N SER A 87 -9.59 4.63 70.18
CA SER A 87 -10.47 3.90 71.09
C SER A 87 -9.81 2.59 71.50
N ILE A 88 -10.22 1.99 72.61
CA ILE A 88 -9.68 0.70 73.07
C ILE A 88 -10.80 -0.31 73.00
N ASN A 89 -10.58 -1.39 72.25
CA ASN A 89 -11.53 -2.48 72.12
C ASN A 89 -11.62 -3.31 73.41
N PRO A 90 -12.71 -4.05 73.65
CA PRO A 90 -12.83 -4.94 74.82
C PRO A 90 -11.74 -6.02 74.93
N ASN A 91 -11.04 -6.32 73.82
CA ASN A 91 -9.91 -7.24 73.78
C ASN A 91 -8.56 -6.57 74.14
N GLY A 92 -8.56 -5.29 74.50
CA GLY A 92 -7.36 -4.54 74.89
C GLY A 92 -6.57 -3.93 73.73
N LEU A 93 -6.98 -4.14 72.47
CA LEU A 93 -6.31 -3.53 71.32
C LEU A 93 -6.71 -2.07 71.13
N VAL A 94 -5.75 -1.23 70.74
CA VAL A 94 -6.01 0.17 70.40
C VAL A 94 -6.50 0.24 68.96
N VAL A 95 -7.64 0.87 68.73
CA VAL A 95 -8.16 1.20 67.40
C VAL A 95 -7.81 2.64 67.09
N TYR A 96 -6.99 2.86 66.06
CA TYR A 96 -6.80 4.17 65.47
C TYR A 96 -7.73 4.34 64.26
N SER A 97 -8.48 5.45 64.24
CA SER A 97 -9.29 5.88 63.10
C SER A 97 -8.76 7.22 62.58
N PRO A 98 -8.16 7.27 61.38
CA PRO A 98 -7.67 8.53 60.80
C PRO A 98 -8.77 9.59 60.70
N GLU A 99 -8.39 10.87 60.82
CA GLU A 99 -9.22 12.00 60.40
C GLU A 99 -9.53 11.87 58.91
N HIS A 100 -10.75 12.22 58.51
CA HIS A 100 -11.22 11.99 57.15
C HIS A 100 -10.33 12.70 56.12
N GLY A 101 -9.74 11.93 55.20
CA GLY A 101 -8.84 12.40 54.15
C GLY A 101 -7.41 12.72 54.62
N PHE A 102 -7.03 12.42 55.86
CA PHE A 102 -5.66 12.61 56.33
C PHE A 102 -4.70 11.60 55.69
N THR A 103 -3.50 12.09 55.34
CA THR A 103 -2.36 11.29 54.87
C THR A 103 -1.09 11.89 55.44
N GLY A 104 -0.14 11.06 55.87
CA GLY A 104 1.08 11.49 56.55
C GLY A 104 1.36 10.70 57.82
N GLU A 105 2.25 11.20 58.65
CA GLU A 105 2.58 10.59 59.94
C GLU A 105 1.68 11.14 61.04
N ASP A 106 1.17 10.26 61.90
CA ASP A 106 0.51 10.57 63.16
C ASP A 106 1.14 9.74 64.28
N GLN A 107 0.96 10.14 65.54
CA GLN A 107 1.54 9.41 66.65
C GLN A 107 0.75 9.60 67.94
N PHE A 108 0.87 8.63 68.84
CA PHE A 108 0.41 8.77 70.22
C PHE A 108 1.44 8.17 71.18
N ILE A 109 1.37 8.58 72.45
CA ILE A 109 2.27 8.11 73.50
C ILE A 109 1.46 7.35 74.54
N TYR A 110 1.93 6.17 74.94
CA TYR A 110 1.31 5.35 75.97
C TYR A 110 2.30 4.94 77.07
N ILE A 111 1.74 4.42 78.17
CA ILE A 111 2.45 3.65 79.20
C ILE A 111 1.74 2.31 79.40
N ALA A 112 2.50 1.26 79.70
CA ALA A 112 2.02 -0.02 80.17
C ALA A 112 1.89 -0.01 81.71
N ILE A 113 0.90 -0.74 82.21
CA ILE A 113 0.61 -0.88 83.64
C ILE A 113 0.55 -2.36 83.96
N ASP A 114 1.36 -2.81 84.93
CA ASP A 114 1.38 -4.21 85.37
C ASP A 114 0.21 -4.56 86.32
N ASP A 115 0.15 -5.82 86.76
CA ASP A 115 -0.84 -6.34 87.70
C ASP A 115 -0.73 -5.79 89.12
N ASP A 116 0.37 -5.11 89.43
CA ASP A 116 0.62 -4.40 90.70
C ASP A 116 0.47 -2.86 90.58
N ASN A 117 -0.11 -2.40 89.47
CA ASN A 117 -0.35 -1.00 89.17
C ASN A 117 0.92 -0.12 89.02
N ALA A 118 2.10 -0.68 88.81
CA ALA A 118 3.27 0.10 88.43
C ALA A 118 3.25 0.46 86.95
N SER A 119 3.76 1.65 86.62
CA SER A 119 3.75 2.21 85.27
C SER A 119 5.12 2.15 84.62
N SER A 120 5.16 1.81 83.34
CA SER A 120 6.39 1.77 82.54
C SER A 120 6.97 3.15 82.22
N ASN A 121 8.10 3.15 81.49
CA ASN A 121 8.48 4.28 80.65
C ASN A 121 7.40 4.57 79.59
N GLN A 122 7.44 5.77 79.01
CA GLN A 122 6.63 6.11 77.84
C GLN A 122 7.15 5.38 76.60
N ALA A 123 6.23 4.97 75.73
CA ALA A 123 6.50 4.45 74.40
C ALA A 123 5.66 5.19 73.36
N THR A 124 6.24 5.40 72.19
CA THR A 124 5.61 6.08 71.05
C THR A 124 5.11 5.06 70.05
N VAL A 125 3.88 5.26 69.57
CA VAL A 125 3.36 4.53 68.43
C VAL A 125 3.39 5.46 67.22
N LEU A 126 4.25 5.17 66.24
CA LEU A 126 4.30 5.88 64.97
C LEU A 126 3.32 5.27 63.97
N ILE A 127 2.42 6.08 63.42
CA ILE A 127 1.39 5.66 62.47
C ILE A 127 1.65 6.34 61.13
N GLU A 128 1.89 5.55 60.08
CA GLU A 128 2.00 6.04 58.70
C GLU A 128 0.66 5.87 57.97
N VAL A 129 -0.03 6.98 57.66
CA VAL A 129 -1.30 6.98 56.92
C VAL A 129 -1.04 7.25 55.44
N GLY A 130 -1.15 6.21 54.62
CA GLY A 130 -0.95 6.26 53.17
C GLY A 130 -2.14 6.82 52.39
N SER A 131 -1.89 7.22 51.14
CA SER A 131 -2.92 7.60 50.17
C SER A 131 -3.89 6.45 49.85
N PRO A 132 -5.14 6.73 49.47
CA PRO A 132 -6.08 5.69 49.07
C PRO A 132 -5.61 5.01 47.78
N ILE A 133 -5.75 3.68 47.71
CA ILE A 133 -5.54 2.94 46.47
C ILE A 133 -6.63 3.31 45.46
N LYS A 134 -6.23 3.66 44.23
CA LYS A 134 -7.14 4.04 43.17
C LYS A 134 -6.99 3.06 42.02
N PRO A 135 -8.09 2.69 41.33
CA PRO A 135 -7.96 1.92 40.11
C PRO A 135 -7.31 2.76 39.01
N PRO A 136 -6.67 2.12 38.01
CA PRO A 136 -6.18 2.82 36.85
C PRO A 136 -7.33 3.47 36.10
N ARG A 137 -7.03 4.50 35.31
CA ARG A 137 -7.95 5.09 34.34
C ARG A 137 -7.54 4.64 32.95
N CYS A 138 -8.29 3.69 32.40
CA CYS A 138 -8.01 3.08 31.12
C CYS A 138 -8.34 4.03 29.97
N SER A 139 -7.42 4.17 29.02
CA SER A 139 -7.64 4.94 27.79
C SER A 139 -6.61 4.55 26.74
N PHE A 140 -6.99 4.61 25.47
CA PHE A 140 -6.06 4.39 24.37
C PHE A 140 -6.26 5.33 23.19
N SER A 141 -5.27 5.38 22.31
CA SER A 141 -5.38 5.98 20.98
C SER A 141 -4.93 4.98 19.91
N TYR A 142 -5.17 5.31 18.65
CA TYR A 142 -4.75 4.49 17.52
C TYR A 142 -4.43 5.36 16.31
N THR A 143 -3.55 4.86 15.45
CA THR A 143 -3.20 5.50 14.19
C THR A 143 -3.08 4.46 13.07
N PRO A 144 -3.54 4.78 11.84
CA PRO A 144 -4.19 6.03 11.42
C PRO A 144 -5.66 6.15 11.88
N GLN A 145 -6.22 7.37 11.87
CA GLN A 145 -7.60 7.63 12.32
C GLN A 145 -8.69 7.12 11.35
N ASN A 146 -8.35 6.96 10.06
CA ASN A 146 -9.24 6.43 9.02
C ASN A 146 -8.59 5.21 8.35
N PRO A 147 -8.44 4.08 9.06
CA PRO A 147 -7.73 2.93 8.55
C PRO A 147 -8.52 2.16 7.48
N THR A 148 -7.78 1.46 6.64
CA THR A 148 -8.28 0.54 5.62
C THR A 148 -7.89 -0.91 5.91
N THR A 149 -8.45 -1.85 5.17
CA THR A 149 -8.11 -3.29 5.21
C THR A 149 -6.63 -3.58 4.92
N GLU A 150 -5.89 -2.63 4.34
CA GLU A 150 -4.46 -2.78 4.08
C GLU A 150 -3.54 -1.99 5.04
N ASP A 151 -4.09 -1.29 6.03
CA ASP A 151 -3.28 -0.58 7.01
C ASP A 151 -2.91 -1.50 8.18
N VAL A 152 -1.68 -1.35 8.69
CA VAL A 152 -1.37 -1.78 10.06
C VAL A 152 -1.75 -0.62 10.98
N ILE A 153 -2.72 -0.86 11.84
CA ILE A 153 -3.14 0.12 12.84
C ILE A 153 -2.25 -0.07 14.06
N GLN A 154 -1.56 0.99 14.44
CA GLN A 154 -0.79 1.01 15.67
C GLN A 154 -1.69 1.50 16.81
N PHE A 155 -1.88 0.65 17.83
CA PHE A 155 -2.57 1.02 19.06
C PHE A 155 -1.56 1.53 20.09
N HIS A 156 -2.00 2.51 20.87
CA HIS A 156 -1.19 3.15 21.89
C HIS A 156 -1.95 3.24 23.20
N ASP A 157 -1.36 2.69 24.26
CA ASP A 157 -1.84 2.91 25.62
C ASP A 157 -1.67 4.38 26.02
N THR A 158 -2.72 4.94 26.62
CA THR A 158 -2.72 6.30 27.18
C THR A 158 -3.32 6.30 28.59
N SER A 159 -3.38 5.12 29.21
CA SER A 159 -3.95 4.93 30.53
C SER A 159 -3.07 5.57 31.60
N THR A 160 -3.68 5.95 32.71
CA THR A 160 -2.99 6.62 33.82
C THR A 160 -3.31 5.93 35.12
N ASP A 161 -2.34 5.87 36.03
CA ASP A 161 -2.50 5.27 37.36
C ASP A 161 -1.59 6.00 38.37
N ASP A 162 -1.90 5.94 39.67
CA ASP A 162 -1.09 6.59 40.71
C ASP A 162 0.17 5.79 41.10
N LYS A 163 0.17 4.47 40.93
CA LYS A 163 1.32 3.59 41.22
C LYS A 163 1.93 2.93 39.99
N GLY A 164 1.19 2.90 38.89
CA GLY A 164 1.63 2.40 37.60
C GLY A 164 0.90 1.14 37.17
N ILE A 165 0.77 0.99 35.85
CA ILE A 165 0.12 -0.13 35.20
C ILE A 165 1.12 -1.26 34.95
N VAL A 166 0.73 -2.50 35.24
CA VAL A 166 1.59 -3.69 35.14
C VAL A 166 1.12 -4.70 34.09
N SER A 167 -0.14 -4.62 33.64
CA SER A 167 -0.71 -5.53 32.63
C SER A 167 -1.63 -4.81 31.65
N TRP A 168 -1.62 -5.23 30.38
CA TRP A 168 -2.50 -4.76 29.30
C TRP A 168 -3.14 -5.96 28.63
N HIS A 169 -4.44 -5.90 28.36
CA HIS A 169 -5.15 -6.91 27.59
C HIS A 169 -6.03 -6.23 26.54
N TRP A 170 -5.71 -6.44 25.28
CA TRP A 170 -6.42 -5.92 24.12
C TRP A 170 -7.32 -6.99 23.52
N ASP A 171 -8.56 -6.62 23.22
CA ASP A 171 -9.45 -7.34 22.32
C ASP A 171 -9.77 -6.42 21.13
N PHE A 172 -9.39 -6.83 19.93
CA PHE A 172 -9.59 -6.02 18.72
C PHE A 172 -11.02 -6.13 18.15
N GLY A 173 -11.89 -6.96 18.73
CA GLY A 173 -13.27 -7.11 18.29
C GLY A 173 -13.44 -7.93 17.00
N ASP A 174 -12.35 -8.52 16.48
CA ASP A 174 -12.34 -9.45 15.34
C ASP A 174 -11.92 -10.88 15.73
N GLY A 175 -11.85 -11.14 17.04
CA GLY A 175 -11.43 -12.42 17.63
C GLY A 175 -9.92 -12.53 17.89
N ASN A 176 -9.12 -11.52 17.54
CA ASN A 176 -7.70 -11.45 17.91
C ASN A 176 -7.51 -10.61 19.19
N ILE A 177 -6.49 -10.98 19.97
CA ILE A 177 -6.12 -10.32 21.22
C ILE A 177 -4.62 -9.98 21.26
N SER A 178 -4.19 -9.11 22.18
CA SER A 178 -2.78 -8.86 22.48
C SER A 178 -2.56 -8.50 23.95
N GLU A 179 -1.39 -8.85 24.50
CA GLU A 179 -0.96 -8.46 25.85
C GLU A 179 0.15 -7.39 25.82
N ASP A 180 0.56 -6.95 24.63
CA ASP A 180 1.56 -5.89 24.49
C ASP A 180 0.95 -4.53 24.89
N LYS A 181 1.78 -3.64 25.44
CA LYS A 181 1.36 -2.27 25.79
C LYS A 181 0.86 -1.48 24.56
N ASP A 182 1.61 -1.54 23.47
CA ASP A 182 1.36 -0.78 22.23
C ASP A 182 1.37 -1.73 21.01
N PRO A 183 0.32 -2.54 20.79
CA PRO A 183 0.32 -3.55 19.73
C PRO A 183 -0.02 -2.97 18.35
N PRO A 184 0.61 -3.46 17.27
CA PRO A 184 0.09 -3.31 15.93
C PRO A 184 -1.02 -4.35 15.65
N HIS A 185 -2.06 -3.96 14.90
CA HIS A 185 -3.08 -4.89 14.42
C HIS A 185 -3.58 -4.52 13.02
N ARG A 186 -4.04 -5.52 12.25
CA ARG A 186 -4.58 -5.36 10.89
C ARG A 186 -5.85 -6.17 10.73
N TYR A 187 -6.91 -5.50 10.30
CA TYR A 187 -8.20 -6.13 10.01
C TYR A 187 -8.26 -6.65 8.58
N LYS A 188 -8.76 -7.88 8.41
CA LYS A 188 -8.87 -8.53 7.09
C LYS A 188 -10.04 -8.05 6.25
N THR A 189 -11.10 -7.56 6.90
CA THR A 189 -12.35 -7.18 6.27
C THR A 189 -12.75 -5.77 6.69
N ALA A 190 -13.33 -5.01 5.78
CA ALA A 190 -13.96 -3.74 6.12
C ALA A 190 -15.12 -3.96 7.09
N GLY A 191 -15.28 -3.05 8.06
CA GLY A 191 -16.27 -3.21 9.11
C GLY A 191 -16.11 -2.19 10.23
N THR A 192 -17.03 -2.25 11.19
CA THR A 192 -16.89 -1.53 12.46
C THR A 192 -16.54 -2.53 13.55
N TYR A 193 -15.45 -2.30 14.25
CA TYR A 193 -14.93 -3.16 15.31
C TYR A 193 -14.95 -2.42 16.64
N THR A 194 -15.44 -3.06 17.69
CA THR A 194 -15.34 -2.54 19.05
C THR A 194 -14.03 -3.03 19.65
N VAL A 195 -13.04 -2.15 19.74
CA VAL A 195 -11.76 -2.45 20.39
C VAL A 195 -11.86 -2.15 21.87
N THR A 196 -11.42 -3.09 22.69
CA THR A 196 -11.39 -2.99 24.14
C THR A 196 -9.97 -3.14 24.66
N LEU A 197 -9.56 -2.24 25.55
CA LEU A 197 -8.36 -2.36 26.36
C LEU A 197 -8.77 -2.52 27.82
N ARG A 198 -8.24 -3.53 28.51
CA ARG A 198 -8.26 -3.65 29.97
C ARG A 198 -6.83 -3.48 30.48
N VAL A 199 -6.66 -2.66 31.51
CA VAL A 199 -5.38 -2.47 32.22
C VAL A 199 -5.52 -2.87 33.68
N GLU A 200 -4.43 -3.36 34.27
CA GLU A 200 -4.36 -3.74 35.68
C GLU A 200 -3.09 -3.13 36.31
N ASP A 201 -3.23 -2.63 37.54
CA ASP A 201 -2.15 -2.04 38.32
C ASP A 201 -1.46 -3.07 39.24
N SER A 202 -0.44 -2.63 39.97
CA SER A 202 0.30 -3.48 40.90
C SER A 202 -0.48 -3.92 42.15
N ASP A 203 -1.59 -3.23 42.47
CA ASP A 203 -2.49 -3.57 43.58
C ASP A 203 -3.58 -4.56 43.14
N GLY A 204 -3.63 -4.93 41.85
CA GLY A 204 -4.62 -5.82 41.26
C GLY A 204 -5.94 -5.13 40.88
N LEU A 205 -5.99 -3.79 40.97
CA LEU A 205 -7.15 -3.03 40.50
C LEU A 205 -7.08 -2.88 38.98
N ASN A 206 -8.24 -2.81 38.35
CA ASN A 206 -8.33 -2.76 36.89
C ASN A 206 -9.41 -1.80 36.41
N ASP A 207 -9.26 -1.36 35.18
CA ASP A 207 -10.24 -0.56 34.45
C ASP A 207 -10.23 -0.97 32.97
N THR A 208 -11.31 -0.63 32.25
CA THR A 208 -11.52 -1.03 30.87
C THR A 208 -12.08 0.11 30.04
N ALA A 209 -11.51 0.33 28.86
CA ALA A 209 -11.97 1.29 27.88
C ALA A 209 -12.30 0.62 26.55
N SER A 210 -13.35 1.09 25.88
CA SER A 210 -13.75 0.60 24.55
C SER A 210 -13.95 1.74 23.56
N LYS A 211 -13.57 1.53 22.29
CA LYS A 211 -13.83 2.46 21.18
C LYS A 211 -14.24 1.68 19.92
N ASN A 212 -15.20 2.23 19.18
CA ASN A 212 -15.55 1.72 17.86
C ASN A 212 -14.58 2.28 16.81
N ILE A 213 -13.95 1.41 16.05
CA ILE A 213 -13.06 1.74 14.94
C ILE A 213 -13.72 1.30 13.64
N ILE A 214 -13.83 2.23 12.69
CA ILE A 214 -14.36 1.95 11.36
C ILE A 214 -13.19 1.70 10.42
N VAL A 215 -13.07 0.46 9.95
CA VAL A 215 -12.09 0.05 8.94
C VAL A 215 -12.79 0.02 7.59
N ARG A 216 -12.28 0.77 6.63
CA ARG A 216 -12.82 0.82 5.27
C ARG A 216 -12.12 -0.18 4.36
N GLU A 217 -12.76 -0.55 3.26
CA GLU A 217 -12.02 -1.24 2.21
C GLU A 217 -11.03 -0.25 1.60
N ARG A 218 -9.81 -0.69 1.29
CA ARG A 218 -8.86 0.18 0.58
C ARG A 218 -9.35 0.41 -0.84
N ASP A 219 -9.38 1.68 -1.24
CA ASP A 219 -9.64 2.04 -2.63
C ASP A 219 -8.42 1.73 -3.49
N HIS A 220 -8.66 1.07 -4.62
CA HIS A 220 -7.67 0.65 -5.60
C HIS A 220 -8.06 1.25 -6.95
N PRO A 221 -7.85 2.56 -7.17
CA PRO A 221 -8.33 3.23 -8.38
C PRO A 221 -7.66 2.63 -9.62
N VAL A 222 -8.44 2.59 -10.71
CA VAL A 222 -7.98 2.15 -12.02
C VAL A 222 -8.12 3.30 -13.00
N TYR A 223 -7.07 3.54 -13.78
CA TYR A 223 -7.06 4.51 -14.86
C TYR A 223 -6.93 3.77 -16.18
N VAL A 224 -7.63 4.26 -17.20
CA VAL A 224 -7.53 3.75 -18.57
C VAL A 224 -7.50 4.93 -19.53
N GLU A 225 -6.72 4.79 -20.60
CA GLU A 225 -6.62 5.79 -21.66
C GLU A 225 -6.67 5.13 -23.04
N ILE A 226 -7.22 5.82 -24.02
CA ILE A 226 -7.20 5.41 -25.44
C ILE A 226 -6.16 6.28 -26.16
N GLU A 227 -5.07 5.68 -26.64
CA GLU A 227 -4.02 6.40 -27.40
C GLU A 227 -4.32 6.49 -28.89
N TYR A 228 -5.03 5.48 -29.43
CA TYR A 228 -5.46 5.47 -30.82
C TYR A 228 -6.74 4.62 -30.95
N PRO A 229 -7.72 5.04 -31.78
CA PRO A 229 -7.72 6.22 -32.66
C PRO A 229 -7.89 7.54 -31.90
N GLN A 230 -7.51 8.66 -32.54
CA GLN A 230 -7.68 10.00 -31.97
C GLN A 230 -9.14 10.45 -32.07
N ASN A 231 -9.57 11.31 -31.14
CA ASN A 231 -10.94 11.81 -31.13
C ASN A 231 -11.28 12.59 -32.41
N ASN A 232 -12.46 12.32 -32.95
CA ASN A 232 -12.98 12.81 -34.23
C ASN A 232 -12.18 12.38 -35.47
N SER A 233 -11.31 11.38 -35.38
CA SER A 233 -10.60 10.85 -36.55
C SER A 233 -11.54 10.11 -37.52
N VAL A 234 -11.16 10.10 -38.79
CA VAL A 234 -11.79 9.27 -39.82
C VAL A 234 -10.99 7.98 -39.95
N ILE A 235 -11.67 6.84 -39.85
CA ILE A 235 -11.06 5.51 -39.91
C ILE A 235 -11.75 4.66 -40.97
N ASN A 236 -11.00 3.72 -41.55
CA ASN A 236 -11.50 2.76 -42.52
C ASN A 236 -10.70 1.45 -42.43
N GLY A 237 -11.26 0.36 -42.94
CA GLY A 237 -10.59 -0.94 -42.94
C GLY A 237 -10.48 -1.57 -41.55
N THR A 238 -9.47 -2.41 -41.33
CA THR A 238 -9.17 -2.95 -40.01
C THR A 238 -8.18 -2.03 -39.30
N ILE A 239 -8.55 -1.53 -38.12
CA ILE A 239 -7.68 -0.69 -37.30
C ILE A 239 -7.30 -1.40 -36.00
N GLU A 240 -6.12 -1.08 -35.47
CA GLU A 240 -5.72 -1.44 -34.12
C GLU A 240 -6.11 -0.29 -33.18
N ILE A 241 -7.04 -0.53 -32.25
CA ILE A 241 -7.33 0.36 -31.13
C ILE A 241 -6.34 0.01 -30.03
N ARG A 242 -5.67 0.99 -29.43
CA ARG A 242 -4.71 0.74 -28.36
C ARG A 242 -4.68 1.84 -27.32
N GLY A 243 -4.19 1.51 -26.15
CA GLY A 243 -3.99 2.45 -25.07
C GLY A 243 -3.34 1.81 -23.85
N LYS A 244 -3.43 2.51 -22.72
CA LYS A 244 -2.83 2.06 -21.46
C LYS A 244 -3.85 1.92 -20.34
N ALA A 245 -3.51 1.10 -19.35
CA ALA A 245 -4.25 0.96 -18.10
C ALA A 245 -3.26 0.91 -16.93
N SER A 246 -3.60 1.56 -15.82
CA SER A 246 -2.75 1.58 -14.62
C SER A 246 -3.57 1.56 -13.33
N SER A 247 -3.00 0.96 -12.28
CA SER A 247 -3.57 0.88 -10.94
C SER A 247 -2.46 0.49 -9.95
N ASP A 248 -2.72 0.59 -8.65
CA ASP A 248 -1.85 0.05 -7.60
C ASP A 248 -1.93 -1.48 -7.47
N LYS A 249 -2.90 -2.11 -8.15
CA LYS A 249 -3.04 -3.55 -8.32
C LYS A 249 -2.92 -3.95 -9.80
N PRO A 250 -2.51 -5.19 -10.11
CA PRO A 250 -2.40 -5.65 -11.50
C PRO A 250 -3.73 -5.52 -12.26
N ILE A 251 -3.67 -5.02 -13.49
CA ILE A 251 -4.84 -4.98 -14.38
C ILE A 251 -5.21 -6.42 -14.76
N GLN A 252 -6.40 -6.84 -14.40
CA GLN A 252 -6.93 -8.18 -14.67
C GLN A 252 -7.56 -8.28 -16.06
N LYS A 253 -8.24 -7.21 -16.49
CA LYS A 253 -8.84 -7.12 -17.82
C LYS A 253 -9.08 -5.67 -18.23
N VAL A 254 -9.14 -5.45 -19.54
CA VAL A 254 -9.69 -4.23 -20.15
C VAL A 254 -10.93 -4.64 -20.92
N GLU A 255 -11.99 -3.82 -20.88
CA GLU A 255 -13.21 -4.06 -21.62
C GLU A 255 -13.44 -2.93 -22.60
N ILE A 256 -13.78 -3.30 -23.85
CA ILE A 256 -14.10 -2.38 -24.92
C ILE A 256 -15.53 -2.61 -25.39
N LYS A 257 -16.28 -1.56 -25.71
CA LYS A 257 -17.55 -1.66 -26.44
C LYS A 257 -17.68 -0.55 -27.47
N PHE A 258 -18.52 -0.79 -28.45
CA PHE A 258 -18.82 0.15 -29.53
C PHE A 258 -20.28 0.58 -29.42
N ASP A 259 -20.53 1.88 -29.43
CA ASP A 259 -21.85 2.50 -29.33
C ASP A 259 -22.68 1.92 -28.16
N SER A 260 -23.88 1.43 -28.44
CA SER A 260 -24.77 0.75 -27.48
C SER A 260 -24.54 -0.77 -27.38
N GLY A 261 -23.45 -1.28 -27.97
CA GLY A 261 -23.08 -2.69 -27.97
C GLY A 261 -22.68 -3.25 -26.60
N SER A 262 -22.44 -4.57 -26.57
CA SER A 262 -21.97 -5.27 -25.38
C SER A 262 -20.47 -5.09 -25.16
N TRP A 263 -20.04 -5.20 -23.89
CA TRP A 263 -18.62 -5.22 -23.52
C TRP A 263 -17.91 -6.48 -24.03
N ILE A 264 -16.73 -6.28 -24.59
CA ILE A 264 -15.81 -7.30 -25.06
C ILE A 264 -14.59 -7.28 -24.15
N THR A 265 -14.23 -8.43 -23.58
CA THR A 265 -13.10 -8.56 -22.67
C THR A 265 -11.79 -8.77 -23.44
N ILE A 266 -10.81 -7.93 -23.14
CA ILE A 266 -9.40 -8.01 -23.54
C ILE A 266 -8.61 -8.48 -22.31
N ALA A 267 -7.64 -9.38 -22.52
CA ALA A 267 -6.76 -9.85 -21.44
C ALA A 267 -6.05 -8.66 -20.77
N GLY A 268 -5.92 -8.71 -19.44
CA GLY A 268 -5.31 -7.63 -18.66
C GLY A 268 -3.85 -7.41 -18.99
N SER A 269 -3.51 -6.17 -19.32
CA SER A 269 -2.16 -5.68 -19.60
C SER A 269 -2.10 -4.17 -19.31
N GLU A 270 -0.93 -3.67 -18.92
CA GLU A 270 -0.69 -2.23 -18.78
C GLU A 270 -0.77 -1.51 -20.13
N GLU A 271 -0.39 -2.20 -21.21
CA GLU A 271 -0.59 -1.79 -22.59
C GLU A 271 -1.58 -2.74 -23.25
N TRP A 272 -2.71 -2.23 -23.72
CA TRP A 272 -3.78 -3.04 -24.30
C TRP A 272 -4.01 -2.66 -25.76
N SER A 273 -4.38 -3.64 -26.58
CA SER A 273 -4.84 -3.39 -27.94
C SER A 273 -5.98 -4.31 -28.37
N TYR A 274 -6.76 -3.86 -29.35
CA TYR A 274 -7.89 -4.56 -29.93
C TYR A 274 -8.01 -4.27 -31.42
N LEU A 275 -8.05 -5.31 -32.24
CA LEU A 275 -8.26 -5.17 -33.69
C LEU A 275 -9.75 -5.02 -34.00
N TRP A 276 -10.14 -3.89 -34.57
CA TRP A 276 -11.50 -3.60 -35.00
C TRP A 276 -11.60 -3.55 -36.53
N ASP A 277 -12.35 -4.51 -37.09
CA ASP A 277 -12.67 -4.56 -38.51
C ASP A 277 -13.86 -3.65 -38.82
N THR A 278 -13.57 -2.41 -39.22
CA THR A 278 -14.60 -1.40 -39.49
C THR A 278 -15.38 -1.68 -40.77
N THR A 279 -14.89 -2.57 -41.65
CA THR A 279 -15.60 -2.94 -42.89
C THR A 279 -16.94 -3.66 -42.64
N LYS A 280 -17.11 -4.17 -41.41
CA LYS A 280 -18.30 -4.89 -40.95
C LYS A 280 -19.32 -4.01 -40.24
N VAL A 281 -19.06 -2.71 -40.10
CA VAL A 281 -19.98 -1.76 -39.46
C VAL A 281 -20.46 -0.71 -40.48
N SER A 282 -21.57 -0.05 -40.17
CA SER A 282 -22.10 1.04 -40.98
C SER A 282 -21.11 2.21 -41.07
N ASN A 283 -21.12 2.96 -42.17
CA ASN A 283 -20.44 4.25 -42.21
C ASN A 283 -21.19 5.26 -41.33
N GLY A 284 -20.44 6.18 -40.72
CA GLY A 284 -21.00 7.22 -39.87
C GLY A 284 -20.23 7.39 -38.56
N LEU A 285 -20.90 8.02 -37.60
CA LEU A 285 -20.32 8.32 -36.30
C LEU A 285 -20.41 7.11 -35.39
N HIS A 286 -19.29 6.75 -34.77
CA HIS A 286 -19.20 5.69 -33.78
C HIS A 286 -18.48 6.17 -32.53
N THR A 287 -18.89 5.67 -31.37
CA THR A 287 -18.20 5.91 -30.10
C THR A 287 -17.59 4.62 -29.58
N ILE A 288 -16.31 4.66 -29.27
CA ILE A 288 -15.57 3.58 -28.64
C ILE A 288 -15.53 3.88 -27.15
N TYR A 289 -15.94 2.94 -26.32
CA TYR A 289 -15.87 3.05 -24.86
C TYR A 289 -14.90 2.00 -24.30
N VAL A 290 -14.09 2.39 -23.33
CA VAL A 290 -13.12 1.52 -22.68
C VAL A 290 -13.19 1.66 -21.16
N ARG A 291 -13.03 0.55 -20.43
CA ARG A 291 -12.83 0.54 -18.97
C ARG A 291 -11.82 -0.53 -18.56
N GLY A 292 -11.01 -0.25 -17.55
CA GLY A 292 -10.09 -1.20 -16.93
C GLY A 292 -10.66 -1.84 -15.65
N TYR A 293 -10.18 -3.02 -15.28
CA TYR A 293 -10.52 -3.70 -14.01
C TYR A 293 -9.28 -4.36 -13.41
N ASN A 294 -9.02 -4.12 -12.12
CA ASN A 294 -7.84 -4.62 -11.39
C ASN A 294 -8.14 -5.79 -10.43
N GLY A 295 -9.39 -6.29 -10.40
CA GLY A 295 -9.83 -7.30 -9.43
C GLY A 295 -10.62 -6.73 -8.25
N TYR A 296 -10.57 -5.41 -8.03
CA TYR A 296 -11.26 -4.73 -6.93
C TYR A 296 -12.29 -3.74 -7.44
N SER A 297 -11.92 -2.91 -8.41
CA SER A 297 -12.76 -1.84 -8.95
C SER A 297 -12.59 -1.70 -10.46
N TYR A 298 -13.58 -1.07 -11.10
CA TYR A 298 -13.46 -0.62 -12.49
C TYR A 298 -12.96 0.82 -12.51
N SER A 299 -12.26 1.19 -13.60
CA SER A 299 -12.01 2.59 -13.92
C SER A 299 -13.30 3.32 -14.26
N ASP A 300 -13.23 4.65 -14.29
CA ASP A 300 -14.15 5.45 -15.08
C ASP A 300 -14.13 5.00 -16.55
N ILE A 301 -15.24 5.25 -17.26
CA ILE A 301 -15.34 4.90 -18.68
C ILE A 301 -14.68 5.99 -19.50
N GLU A 302 -13.65 5.63 -20.24
CA GLU A 302 -13.03 6.48 -21.24
C GLU A 302 -13.75 6.29 -22.59
N SER A 303 -13.81 7.34 -23.41
CA SER A 303 -14.43 7.23 -24.73
C SER A 303 -13.82 8.12 -25.78
N VAL A 304 -13.79 7.60 -27.02
CA VAL A 304 -13.38 8.36 -28.20
C VAL A 304 -14.43 8.24 -29.30
N GLN A 305 -14.72 9.34 -29.99
CA GLN A 305 -15.64 9.37 -31.11
C GLN A 305 -14.85 9.32 -32.42
N VAL A 306 -15.30 8.53 -33.38
CA VAL A 306 -14.65 8.37 -34.69
C VAL A 306 -15.69 8.36 -35.80
N THR A 307 -15.29 8.72 -37.01
CA THR A 307 -16.12 8.57 -38.21
C THR A 307 -15.62 7.38 -39.01
N VAL A 308 -16.42 6.33 -39.11
CA VAL A 308 -16.17 5.21 -40.01
C VAL A 308 -16.57 5.62 -41.42
N ASN A 309 -15.63 5.57 -42.36
CA ASN A 309 -15.88 5.84 -43.76
C ASN A 309 -15.24 4.78 -44.66
N ASN A 310 -15.96 3.67 -44.86
CA ASN A 310 -15.58 2.61 -45.79
C ASN A 310 -16.06 2.88 -47.23
N VAL A 311 -16.45 4.12 -47.58
CA VAL A 311 -16.73 4.45 -48.98
C VAL A 311 -15.42 4.35 -49.75
N ILE A 312 -15.30 3.30 -50.56
CA ILE A 312 -14.34 3.27 -51.66
C ILE A 312 -14.79 4.37 -52.62
N ILE A 313 -14.05 5.47 -52.69
CA ILE A 313 -14.27 6.49 -53.71
C ILE A 313 -14.04 5.77 -55.04
N LYS A 314 -15.12 5.55 -55.79
CA LYS A 314 -15.01 5.13 -57.18
C LYS A 314 -14.54 6.37 -57.96
N GLU A 315 -13.27 6.33 -58.32
CA GLU A 315 -12.47 7.13 -59.27
C GLU A 315 -13.30 7.99 -60.25
N ASN A 316 -12.91 9.26 -60.45
CA ASN A 316 -13.61 10.18 -61.36
C ASN A 316 -12.70 10.79 -62.44
N GLN A 317 -11.41 10.44 -62.48
CA GLN A 317 -10.51 10.79 -63.59
C GLN A 317 -9.92 9.51 -64.21
N PRO A 318 -10.18 9.25 -65.50
CA PRO A 318 -9.54 8.12 -66.20
C PRO A 318 -8.01 8.29 -66.21
N PRO A 319 -7.25 7.19 -66.30
CA PRO A 319 -5.80 7.26 -66.36
C PRO A 319 -5.35 7.97 -67.64
N VAL A 320 -4.11 8.47 -67.64
CA VAL A 320 -3.47 9.13 -68.80
C VAL A 320 -2.34 8.25 -69.31
N VAL A 321 -2.12 8.26 -70.63
CA VAL A 321 -1.00 7.58 -71.29
C VAL A 321 -0.36 8.50 -72.32
N GLU A 322 0.96 8.39 -72.49
CA GLU A 322 1.73 9.10 -73.50
C GLU A 322 2.69 8.13 -74.21
N ILE A 323 2.91 8.35 -75.51
CA ILE A 323 3.99 7.71 -76.28
C ILE A 323 5.15 8.71 -76.35
N SER A 324 6.24 8.43 -75.66
CA SER A 324 7.41 9.32 -75.61
C SER A 324 8.37 9.09 -76.77
N TYR A 325 8.42 7.89 -77.33
CA TYR A 325 9.21 7.55 -78.51
C TYR A 325 8.58 6.35 -79.26
N PRO A 326 8.60 6.32 -80.60
CA PRO A 326 9.17 7.32 -81.51
C PRO A 326 8.34 8.61 -81.57
N PRO A 327 8.95 9.78 -81.91
CA PRO A 327 8.18 10.99 -82.18
C PRO A 327 7.33 10.83 -83.45
N PRO A 328 6.21 11.55 -83.57
CA PRO A 328 5.39 11.54 -84.78
C PRO A 328 6.21 11.90 -86.03
N GLY A 329 6.02 11.13 -87.10
CA GLY A 329 6.66 11.29 -88.40
C GLY A 329 8.03 10.62 -88.54
N LEU A 330 8.57 9.98 -87.49
CA LEU A 330 9.89 9.35 -87.58
C LEU A 330 9.91 8.23 -88.64
N GLN A 331 10.94 8.25 -89.49
CA GLN A 331 11.27 7.12 -90.36
C GLN A 331 12.03 6.06 -89.57
N VAL A 332 11.55 4.82 -89.61
CA VAL A 332 12.11 3.69 -88.84
C VAL A 332 12.35 2.48 -89.72
N SER A 333 13.34 1.67 -89.33
CA SER A 333 13.63 0.36 -89.93
C SER A 333 14.23 -0.58 -88.87
N GLY A 334 14.07 -1.88 -89.07
CA GLY A 334 14.54 -2.90 -88.11
C GLY A 334 13.72 -2.93 -86.81
N VAL A 335 14.37 -3.13 -85.66
CA VAL A 335 13.68 -3.21 -84.37
C VAL A 335 13.49 -1.80 -83.79
N VAL A 336 12.24 -1.43 -83.54
CA VAL A 336 11.82 -0.15 -82.97
C VAL A 336 11.37 -0.37 -81.54
N HIS A 337 11.97 0.33 -80.59
CA HIS A 337 11.53 0.35 -79.20
C HIS A 337 10.53 1.49 -79.00
N ILE A 338 9.28 1.15 -78.80
CA ILE A 338 8.22 2.11 -78.48
C ILE A 338 8.14 2.22 -76.97
N ILE A 339 8.29 3.43 -76.42
CA ILE A 339 8.28 3.67 -74.99
C ILE A 339 7.36 4.84 -74.63
N GLY A 340 6.87 4.84 -73.40
CA GLY A 340 6.00 5.88 -72.92
C GLY A 340 5.80 5.87 -71.41
N THR A 341 4.95 6.79 -70.96
CA THR A 341 4.53 6.89 -69.56
C THR A 341 3.03 6.72 -69.44
N ALA A 342 2.58 6.30 -68.26
CA ALA A 342 1.19 6.32 -67.87
C ALA A 342 1.10 6.76 -66.41
N TYR A 343 0.10 7.55 -66.11
CA TYR A 343 -0.11 8.15 -64.80
C TYR A 343 -1.60 8.21 -64.51
N ASP A 344 -1.89 8.09 -63.22
CA ASP A 344 -3.22 8.24 -62.68
C ASP A 344 -3.06 9.05 -61.39
N SER A 345 -3.87 10.11 -61.27
CA SER A 345 -3.80 11.06 -60.15
C SER A 345 -4.44 10.53 -58.88
N ASP A 346 -5.34 9.58 -59.03
CA ASP A 346 -6.24 9.07 -58.00
C ASP A 346 -6.13 7.55 -57.85
N GLY A 347 -5.61 6.84 -58.87
CA GLY A 347 -5.58 5.39 -58.93
C GLY A 347 -4.19 4.76 -59.15
N GLU A 348 -4.17 3.42 -59.16
CA GLU A 348 -2.96 2.63 -59.42
C GLU A 348 -3.02 1.95 -60.79
N MET A 349 -2.11 2.33 -61.68
CA MET A 349 -1.97 1.74 -63.02
C MET A 349 -1.89 0.19 -63.01
N GLN A 350 -2.80 -0.48 -63.72
CA GLN A 350 -2.82 -1.95 -63.83
C GLN A 350 -2.13 -2.45 -65.09
N LYS A 351 -2.38 -1.81 -66.24
CA LYS A 351 -1.74 -2.17 -67.51
C LYS A 351 -1.74 -1.03 -68.53
N VAL A 352 -0.81 -1.12 -69.47
CA VAL A 352 -0.82 -0.34 -70.71
C VAL A 352 -0.98 -1.29 -71.90
N GLU A 353 -1.74 -0.87 -72.90
CA GLU A 353 -1.97 -1.63 -74.12
C GLU A 353 -1.59 -0.81 -75.34
N ILE A 354 -0.97 -1.47 -76.32
CA ILE A 354 -0.59 -0.89 -77.60
C ILE A 354 -1.24 -1.68 -78.75
N LYS A 355 -1.56 -1.02 -79.85
CA LYS A 355 -1.82 -1.68 -81.14
C LYS A 355 -1.21 -0.89 -82.27
N ILE A 356 -0.90 -1.58 -83.35
CA ILE A 356 -0.38 -0.97 -84.58
C ILE A 356 -1.42 -1.15 -85.68
N ASP A 357 -1.79 -0.04 -86.32
CA ASP A 357 -2.88 0.07 -87.29
C ASP A 357 -4.18 -0.57 -86.78
N ASN A 358 -4.71 -1.54 -87.53
CA ASN A 358 -5.95 -2.24 -87.25
C ASN A 358 -5.73 -3.57 -86.51
N ASN A 359 -4.53 -3.82 -85.98
CA ASN A 359 -4.24 -5.04 -85.23
C ASN A 359 -4.92 -5.04 -83.85
N SER A 360 -4.93 -6.21 -83.20
CA SER A 360 -5.43 -6.36 -81.83
C SER A 360 -4.54 -5.63 -80.81
N TRP A 361 -5.15 -5.23 -79.69
CA TRP A 361 -4.44 -4.67 -78.55
C TRP A 361 -3.53 -5.71 -77.88
N ILE A 362 -2.32 -5.30 -77.54
CA ILE A 362 -1.30 -6.09 -76.86
C ILE A 362 -0.95 -5.39 -75.56
N THR A 363 -0.97 -6.10 -74.44
CA THR A 363 -0.48 -5.58 -73.16
C THR A 363 1.05 -5.50 -73.18
N VAL A 364 1.60 -4.33 -72.85
CA VAL A 364 3.05 -4.07 -72.88
C VAL A 364 3.70 -4.33 -71.52
N ASN A 365 5.04 -4.35 -71.49
CA ASN A 365 5.78 -4.47 -70.24
C ASN A 365 5.82 -3.11 -69.54
N GLY A 366 5.52 -3.10 -68.24
CA GLY A 366 5.52 -1.89 -67.41
C GLY A 366 4.13 -1.22 -67.29
N ARG A 367 3.94 -0.47 -66.20
CA ARG A 367 2.63 0.12 -65.83
C ARG A 367 2.65 1.65 -65.75
N LYS A 368 3.74 2.24 -65.26
CA LYS A 368 3.93 3.71 -65.17
C LYS A 368 4.94 4.22 -66.20
N THR A 369 6.02 3.47 -66.38
CA THR A 369 6.90 3.53 -67.56
C THR A 369 6.72 2.22 -68.30
N TRP A 370 6.55 2.28 -69.61
CA TRP A 370 6.20 1.10 -70.40
C TRP A 370 6.97 1.03 -71.71
N GLU A 371 7.18 -0.19 -72.19
CA GLU A 371 7.95 -0.45 -73.41
C GLU A 371 7.37 -1.59 -74.26
N TYR A 372 7.52 -1.47 -75.58
CA TYR A 372 7.17 -2.49 -76.56
C TYR A 372 8.19 -2.50 -77.70
N SER A 373 8.76 -3.67 -77.99
CA SER A 373 9.70 -3.83 -79.11
C SER A 373 8.96 -4.34 -80.34
N TRP A 374 8.98 -3.56 -81.42
CA TRP A 374 8.34 -3.88 -82.68
C TRP A 374 9.39 -4.11 -83.77
N ASN A 375 9.47 -5.32 -84.33
CA ASN A 375 10.33 -5.59 -85.48
C ASN A 375 9.61 -5.22 -86.78
N THR A 376 10.14 -4.21 -87.50
CA THR A 376 9.55 -3.73 -88.75
C THR A 376 10.10 -4.43 -89.99
N SER A 377 11.07 -5.34 -89.89
CA SER A 377 11.78 -5.91 -91.04
C SER A 377 10.88 -6.60 -92.08
N ASP A 378 9.77 -7.21 -91.64
CA ASP A 378 8.80 -7.89 -92.50
C ASP A 378 7.47 -7.11 -92.64
N ILE A 379 7.47 -5.85 -92.21
CA ILE A 379 6.30 -4.95 -92.30
C ILE A 379 6.33 -4.20 -93.63
N SER A 380 5.16 -4.00 -94.23
CA SER A 380 5.01 -3.23 -95.47
C SER A 380 5.58 -1.82 -95.34
N GLU A 381 6.26 -1.34 -96.38
CA GLU A 381 6.74 0.04 -96.41
C GLU A 381 5.57 1.04 -96.42
N GLY A 382 5.71 2.16 -95.71
CA GLY A 382 4.71 3.22 -95.68
C GLY A 382 4.34 3.72 -94.29
N ILE A 383 3.22 4.44 -94.21
CA ILE A 383 2.76 5.09 -92.97
C ILE A 383 2.01 4.09 -92.09
N HIS A 384 2.43 3.99 -90.83
CA HIS A 384 1.80 3.18 -89.80
C HIS A 384 1.35 4.05 -88.62
N HIS A 385 0.24 3.66 -87.98
CA HIS A 385 -0.29 4.32 -86.78
C HIS A 385 -0.05 3.46 -85.56
N ILE A 386 0.55 4.03 -84.53
CA ILE A 386 0.69 3.39 -83.22
C ILE A 386 -0.36 4.00 -82.30
N TYR A 387 -1.17 3.16 -81.66
CA TYR A 387 -2.17 3.56 -80.67
C TYR A 387 -1.80 3.02 -79.30
N ALA A 388 -1.96 3.83 -78.25
CA ALA A 388 -1.79 3.40 -76.87
C ALA A 388 -2.98 3.81 -75.99
N ARG A 389 -3.30 2.98 -75.00
CA ARG A 389 -4.28 3.25 -73.93
C ARG A 389 -3.81 2.61 -72.62
N SER A 390 -4.21 3.16 -71.49
CA SER A 390 -3.88 2.61 -70.17
C SER A 390 -5.14 2.28 -69.36
N TYR A 391 -5.01 1.41 -68.35
CA TYR A 391 -6.11 0.88 -67.53
C TYR A 391 -5.67 0.82 -66.07
N ASP A 392 -6.51 1.36 -65.17
CA ASP A 392 -6.30 1.48 -63.71
C ASP A 392 -7.01 0.38 -62.90
N GLY A 393 -7.76 -0.52 -63.55
CA GLY A 393 -8.58 -1.53 -62.88
C GLY A 393 -10.08 -1.21 -62.86
N VAL A 394 -10.45 0.01 -63.26
CA VAL A 394 -11.81 0.52 -63.30
C VAL A 394 -12.18 0.93 -64.72
N ASP A 395 -11.44 1.86 -65.33
CA ASP A 395 -11.69 2.35 -66.69
C ASP A 395 -10.40 2.56 -67.52
N TYR A 396 -10.59 2.88 -68.81
CA TYR A 396 -9.50 3.06 -69.76
C TYR A 396 -9.26 4.55 -70.03
N SER A 397 -7.99 4.90 -70.25
CA SER A 397 -7.60 6.22 -70.75
C SER A 397 -8.23 6.53 -72.12
N SER A 398 -8.24 7.81 -72.47
CA SER A 398 -8.35 8.19 -73.89
C SER A 398 -7.21 7.56 -74.70
N ILE A 399 -7.50 7.20 -75.96
CA ILE A 399 -6.50 6.60 -76.86
C ILE A 399 -5.60 7.72 -77.41
N VAL A 400 -4.29 7.59 -77.20
CA VAL A 400 -3.29 8.41 -77.89
C VAL A 400 -2.81 7.68 -79.14
N ASN A 401 -2.42 8.43 -80.18
CA ASN A 401 -1.83 7.84 -81.37
C ASN A 401 -0.77 8.73 -82.00
N ILE A 402 0.20 8.09 -82.64
CA ILE A 402 1.25 8.73 -83.45
C ILE A 402 1.33 8.04 -84.82
N GLN A 403 1.80 8.77 -85.82
CA GLN A 403 2.12 8.24 -87.14
C GLN A 403 3.63 8.09 -87.28
N ILE A 404 4.11 7.03 -87.92
CA ILE A 404 5.52 6.83 -88.29
C ILE A 404 5.59 6.24 -89.70
N THR A 405 6.77 6.29 -90.32
CA THR A 405 6.99 5.70 -91.65
C THR A 405 7.99 4.55 -91.57
N VAL A 406 7.59 3.36 -91.98
CA VAL A 406 8.49 2.20 -92.13
C VAL A 406 9.17 2.31 -93.50
N SER A 407 10.51 2.24 -93.50
CA SER A 407 11.38 2.26 -94.69
C SER A 407 12.55 1.30 -94.50
N ASN A 408 12.36 0.01 -94.76
CA ASN A 408 13.37 -1.05 -94.64
C ASN A 408 14.33 -1.12 -95.84
N THR A 409 14.12 -0.32 -96.88
CA THR A 409 15.11 -0.12 -97.94
C THR A 409 16.36 0.60 -97.41
N LEU A 410 17.52 -0.05 -97.51
CA LEU A 410 18.81 0.59 -97.28
C LEU A 410 18.92 1.81 -98.23
N PRO A 411 19.39 2.98 -97.78
CA PRO A 411 19.68 4.07 -98.71
C PRO A 411 20.67 3.56 -99.77
N LEU A 412 20.38 3.83 -101.03
CA LEU A 412 21.34 3.65 -102.12
C LEU A 412 22.65 4.35 -101.71
N GLU A 413 23.73 3.58 -101.57
CA GLU A 413 25.07 4.13 -101.39
C GLU A 413 25.37 5.10 -102.55
N SER A 414 25.50 6.39 -102.24
CA SER A 414 26.32 7.27 -103.04
C SER A 414 27.75 7.17 -102.51
N GLU A 415 28.63 6.58 -103.33
CA GLU A 415 30.08 6.61 -103.14
C GLU A 415 30.57 8.06 -102.97
N GLU A 416 31.07 8.45 -101.77
CA GLU A 416 32.39 9.08 -101.60
C GLU A 416 32.74 9.40 -100.13
N SER A 417 33.81 8.75 -99.68
CA SER A 417 34.77 9.17 -98.65
C SER A 417 34.44 9.07 -97.13
N GLN A 418 34.99 8.00 -96.55
CA GLN A 418 35.93 7.94 -95.42
C GLN A 418 35.54 8.49 -94.01
N LYS A 419 35.44 7.53 -93.06
CA LYS A 419 36.18 7.45 -91.75
C LYS A 419 36.47 8.79 -91.06
N THR A 420 36.05 9.08 -89.81
CA THR A 420 36.09 8.25 -88.59
C THR A 420 35.34 8.91 -87.42
N SER A 421 34.93 8.05 -86.48
CA SER A 421 34.61 8.29 -85.05
C SER A 421 33.20 8.73 -84.68
N PHE A 422 32.40 7.76 -84.25
CA PHE A 422 31.22 7.97 -83.41
C PHE A 422 31.63 7.82 -81.94
N THR A 423 31.46 8.89 -81.17
CA THR A 423 31.25 8.84 -79.72
C THR A 423 29.84 9.35 -79.46
N LEU A 424 28.96 8.50 -78.94
CA LEU A 424 27.64 8.92 -78.44
C LEU A 424 27.79 9.42 -76.99
N PRO A 425 27.28 10.61 -76.64
CA PRO A 425 27.26 11.08 -75.26
C PRO A 425 26.10 10.43 -74.50
N ILE A 426 26.40 9.85 -73.34
CA ILE A 426 25.42 9.43 -72.34
C ILE A 426 24.94 10.70 -71.63
N PHE A 427 23.69 11.10 -71.83
CA PHE A 427 23.05 12.14 -71.00
C PHE A 427 22.37 11.47 -69.80
N ILE A 428 22.96 11.65 -68.62
CA ILE A 428 22.38 11.33 -67.31
C ILE A 428 21.50 12.53 -66.92
N ILE A 429 20.20 12.31 -66.71
CA ILE A 429 19.31 13.32 -66.11
C ILE A 429 19.38 13.15 -64.58
N ILE A 430 19.95 14.15 -63.92
CA ILE A 430 19.95 14.33 -62.47
C ILE A 430 18.63 15.01 -62.09
N VAL A 431 17.83 14.35 -61.26
CA VAL A 431 16.73 15.01 -60.52
C VAL A 431 17.24 15.33 -59.12
N ILE A 432 17.35 16.62 -58.83
CA ILE A 432 17.65 17.17 -57.51
C ILE A 432 16.37 17.09 -56.68
N LEU A 433 16.38 16.30 -55.61
CA LEU A 433 15.43 16.44 -54.50
C LEU A 433 16.18 16.98 -53.29
N ILE A 434 15.74 18.15 -52.83
CA ILE A 434 16.21 18.82 -51.62
C ILE A 434 15.55 18.14 -50.42
N GLY A 435 16.34 17.72 -49.43
CA GLY A 435 15.85 17.58 -48.05
C GLY A 435 16.38 16.41 -47.23
N ALA A 436 17.19 16.77 -46.23
CA ALA A 436 17.53 16.03 -45.01
C ALA A 436 18.64 14.96 -45.06
N ILE A 437 19.78 15.41 -44.53
CA ILE A 437 21.03 14.73 -44.20
C ILE A 437 20.83 13.57 -43.23
N THR A 438 21.43 12.42 -43.53
CA THR A 438 22.06 11.56 -42.51
C THR A 438 23.35 10.97 -43.07
N VAL A 439 24.46 11.29 -42.41
CA VAL A 439 25.82 10.90 -42.80
C VAL A 439 26.13 9.52 -42.20
N ILE A 440 26.43 8.52 -43.03
CA ILE A 440 27.18 7.32 -42.64
C ILE A 440 28.20 7.03 -43.75
N PRO A 441 29.53 7.07 -43.49
CA PRO A 441 30.52 6.70 -44.49
C PRO A 441 30.72 5.18 -44.50
N ILE A 442 30.49 4.53 -45.64
CA ILE A 442 30.97 3.17 -45.89
C ILE A 442 32.07 3.23 -46.94
N ILE A 443 33.25 2.80 -46.49
CA ILE A 443 34.51 2.68 -47.23
C ILE A 443 34.36 1.59 -48.30
N TYR A 444 34.61 1.94 -49.56
CA TYR A 444 34.83 0.99 -50.65
C TYR A 444 36.30 0.54 -50.63
N ILE A 445 36.54 -0.76 -50.46
CA ILE A 445 37.80 -1.41 -50.87
C ILE A 445 37.49 -2.23 -52.12
N ILE A 446 37.99 -1.73 -53.25
CA ILE A 446 38.10 -2.47 -54.51
C ILE A 446 39.25 -3.47 -54.34
N LYS A 447 39.00 -4.75 -54.62
CA LYS A 447 40.05 -5.74 -54.90
C LYS A 447 39.85 -6.25 -56.32
N VAL A 448 40.93 -6.11 -57.09
CA VAL A 448 41.16 -6.63 -58.45
C VAL A 448 40.96 -8.15 -58.48
#